data_AF-A0A9P5P5P4-F1
#
_entry.id   AF-A0A9P5P5P4-F1
#
_cell.length_a   1.000
_cell.length_b   1.000
_cell.length_c   1.000
_cell.angle_alpha   90.00
_cell.angle_beta   90.00
_cell.angle_gamma   90.00
#
_symmetry.space_group_name_H-M   'P 1'
#
loop_
_entity.id
_entity.type
_entity.pdbx_description
1 polymer ?
#
loop_
_entity_poly.entity_id
_entity_poly.type
_entity_poly.pdbx_seq_one_letter_code
_entity_poly.pdbx_strand_id
1 'polypeptide(L)' 'MESGWAGDGHVIACTQPRRVAATSVANRVATEVGPLLGNEVGYTIRFESVSSPSRTRILYMTDEILFRETIVDPLL' A
#
# COMPACT_ATOMS: atom_id res chain seq x y z
N MET A 1 -4.21 -9.50 6.98
CA MET A 1 -3.30 -10.04 8.01
C MET A 1 -3.84 -11.31 8.63
N GLU A 2 -5.09 -11.30 9.09
CA GLU A 2 -5.73 -12.42 9.78
C GLU A 2 -5.77 -13.72 8.98
N SER A 3 -5.88 -13.63 7.65
CA SER A 3 -5.90 -14.80 6.75
C SER A 3 -4.54 -15.12 6.11
N GLY A 4 -3.45 -14.46 6.52
CA GLY A 4 -2.08 -14.81 6.07
C GLY A 4 -1.63 -14.32 4.69
N TRP A 5 -2.49 -13.67 3.88
CA TRP A 5 -2.15 -13.23 2.51
C TRP A 5 -0.96 -12.26 2.38
N ALA A 6 -0.66 -11.49 3.43
CA ALA A 6 0.48 -10.56 3.47
C ALA A 6 1.67 -11.14 4.26
N GLY A 7 1.81 -12.47 4.24
CA GLY A 7 2.94 -13.20 4.83
C GLY A 7 4.07 -13.41 3.82
N ASP A 8 5.21 -13.91 4.30
CA ASP A 8 6.35 -14.35 3.46
C ASP A 8 6.90 -13.27 2.51
N GLY A 9 6.85 -12.01 2.93
CA GLY A 9 7.33 -10.87 2.14
C GLY A 9 6.32 -10.33 1.11
N HIS A 10 5.13 -10.93 1.00
CA HIS A 10 4.07 -10.43 0.12
C HIS A 10 3.36 -9.22 0.72
N VAL A 11 2.91 -8.31 -0.15
CA VAL A 11 2.17 -7.10 0.20
C VAL A 11 0.84 -7.10 -0.54
N ILE A 12 -0.25 -6.77 0.16
CA ILE A 12 -1.55 -6.57 -0.47
C ILE A 12 -1.60 -5.15 -1.05
N ALA A 13 -1.63 -5.05 -2.38
CA ALA A 13 -1.81 -3.79 -3.08
C ALA A 13 -3.32 -3.49 -3.29
N CYS A 14 -3.76 -2.32 -2.82
CA CYS A 14 -5.13 -1.84 -2.98
C CYS A 14 -5.12 -0.57 -3.85
N THR A 15 -5.56 -0.67 -5.10
CA THR A 15 -5.57 0.51 -5.97
C THR A 15 -6.76 1.42 -5.71
N GLN A 16 -6.56 2.71 -5.93
CA GLN A 16 -7.57 3.76 -5.82
C GLN A 16 -7.40 4.73 -7.00
N PRO A 17 -8.48 5.12 -7.71
CA PRO A 17 -8.36 5.97 -8.91
C PRO A 17 -7.98 7.42 -8.60
N ARG A 18 -8.02 7.83 -7.32
CA ARG A 18 -7.72 9.20 -6.89
C ARG A 18 -6.69 9.19 -5.77
N ARG A 19 -5.73 10.12 -5.84
CA ARG A 19 -4.70 10.33 -4.80
C ARG A 19 -5.32 10.53 -3.42
N VAL A 20 -6.35 11.38 -3.31
CA VAL A 20 -7.04 11.65 -2.04
C VAL A 20 -7.67 10.39 -1.45
N ALA A 21 -8.17 9.47 -2.28
CA ALA A 21 -8.73 8.20 -1.82
C ALA A 21 -7.61 7.28 -1.30
N ALA A 22 -6.51 7.13 -2.03
CA ALA A 22 -5.36 6.34 -1.58
C ALA A 22 -4.83 6.82 -0.22
N THR A 23 -4.62 8.12 -0.05
CA THR A 23 -4.10 8.70 1.20
C THR A 23 -5.12 8.63 2.35
N SER A 24 -6.39 8.95 2.10
CA SER A 24 -7.42 8.97 3.17
C SER A 24 -7.77 7.57 3.67
N VAL A 25 -7.89 6.60 2.77
CA VAL A 25 -8.18 5.21 3.14
C VAL A 25 -6.97 4.60 3.86
N ALA A 26 -5.73 4.84 3.40
CA ALA A 26 -4.54 4.37 4.10
C ALA A 26 -4.46 4.93 5.54
N ASN A 27 -4.74 6.23 5.72
CA ASN A 27 -4.81 6.83 7.05
C ASN A 27 -5.88 6.18 7.92
N ARG A 28 -7.10 6.00 7.38
CA ARG A 28 -8.21 5.40 8.13
C ARG A 28 -7.89 3.97 8.54
N VAL A 29 -7.41 3.15 7.62
CA VAL A 29 -7.10 1.74 7.88
C VAL A 29 -5.89 1.60 8.79
N ALA A 30 -4.88 2.49 8.68
CA ALA A 30 -3.83 2.57 9.68
C ALA A 30 -4.42 2.79 11.08
N THR A 31 -5.31 3.77 11.28
CA THR A 31 -5.90 3.99 12.61
C THR A 31 -6.66 2.79 13.20
N GLU A 32 -7.14 1.87 12.35
CA GLU A 32 -7.86 0.65 12.79
C GLU A 32 -6.91 -0.52 13.05
N VAL A 33 -5.84 -0.65 12.27
CA VAL A 33 -4.90 -1.78 12.30
C VAL A 33 -3.69 -1.51 13.20
N GLY A 34 -3.16 -0.29 13.17
CA GLY A 34 -2.00 0.13 13.95
C GLY A 34 -1.73 1.64 13.80
N PRO A 35 -1.47 2.37 14.90
CA PRO A 35 -1.59 3.82 14.94
C PRO A 35 -0.60 4.61 14.06
N LEU A 36 0.37 3.95 13.41
CA LEU A 36 1.42 4.61 12.63
C LEU A 36 1.31 4.27 11.13
N LEU A 37 0.89 5.26 10.34
CA LEU A 37 0.93 5.18 8.88
C LEU A 37 2.37 5.03 8.38
N GLY A 38 2.55 4.22 7.35
CA GLY A 38 3.85 3.86 6.81
C GLY A 38 4.52 2.68 7.52
N ASN A 39 3.88 2.12 8.55
CA ASN A 39 4.32 0.88 9.19
C ASN A 39 3.62 -0.33 8.56
N GLU A 40 2.58 -0.89 9.19
CA GLU A 40 1.85 -2.05 8.64
C GLU A 40 0.92 -1.69 7.47
N VAL A 41 0.45 -0.44 7.44
CA VAL A 41 -0.39 0.14 6.39
C VAL A 41 0.33 1.35 5.83
N GLY A 42 0.45 1.43 4.51
CA GLY A 42 1.11 2.54 3.82
C GLY A 42 0.39 2.95 2.55
N TYR A 43 0.90 3.98 1.89
CA TYR A 43 0.46 4.34 0.56
C TYR A 43 1.59 4.79 -0.35
N THR A 44 1.37 4.66 -1.66
CA THR A 44 2.24 5.22 -2.70
C THR A 44 1.40 5.89 -3.77
N ILE A 45 1.65 7.18 -3.98
CA ILE A 45 1.05 7.97 -5.04
C ILE A 45 2.16 8.65 -5.84
N ARG A 46 1.80 9.29 -6.95
CA ARG A 46 2.79 10.05 -7.72
C ARG A 46 3.47 11.11 -6.83
N PHE A 47 4.79 11.02 -6.77
CA PHE A 47 5.71 11.89 -6.02
C PHE A 47 5.71 11.74 -4.49
N GLU A 48 5.00 10.76 -3.93
CA GLU A 48 4.98 10.56 -2.47
C GLU A 48 4.77 9.08 -2.13
N SER A 49 5.65 8.54 -1.28
CA SER A 49 5.53 7.18 -0.75
C SER A 49 5.70 7.21 0.76
N VAL A 50 4.69 6.70 1.46
CA VAL A 50 4.68 6.54 2.92
C VAL A 50 4.44 5.07 3.20
N SER A 51 5.53 4.30 3.17
CA SER A 51 5.54 2.86 3.39
C SER A 51 6.91 2.41 3.90
N SER A 52 6.92 1.33 4.67
CA SER A 52 8.12 0.60 5.09
C SER A 52 8.33 -0.62 4.19
N PRO A 53 9.51 -0.80 3.57
CA PRO A 53 9.81 -1.97 2.74
C PRO A 53 9.73 -3.32 3.48
N SER A 54 9.99 -3.32 4.79
CA SER A 54 10.03 -4.54 5.60
C SER A 54 8.80 -4.75 6.47
N ARG A 55 7.95 -3.73 6.62
CA ARG A 55 6.81 -3.78 7.56
C ARG A 55 5.45 -3.56 6.90
N THR A 56 5.39 -2.90 5.74
CA THR A 56 4.11 -2.65 5.06
C THR A 56 3.53 -3.96 4.58
N ARG A 57 2.29 -4.24 5.00
CA ARG A 57 1.54 -5.43 4.61
C ARG A 57 0.34 -5.08 3.73
N ILE A 58 -0.15 -3.85 3.85
CA ILE A 58 -1.22 -3.29 3.01
C ILE A 58 -0.72 -1.97 2.42
N LEU A 59 -0.68 -1.88 1.10
CA LEU A 59 -0.25 -0.70 0.37
C LEU A 59 -1.41 -0.15 -0.47
N TYR A 60 -1.87 1.06 -0.14
CA TYR A 60 -2.82 1.78 -0.97
C TYR A 60 -2.09 2.57 -2.04
N MET A 61 -2.50 2.48 -3.30
CA MET A 61 -1.79 3.18 -4.37
C MET A 61 -2.72 3.67 -5.46
N THR A 62 -2.27 4.59 -6.30
CA THR A 62 -3.03 4.94 -7.51
C THR A 62 -2.81 3.90 -8.60
N ASP A 63 -3.80 3.71 -9.48
CA ASP A 63 -3.72 2.74 -10.60
C ASP A 63 -2.46 2.96 -11.46
N GLU A 64 -2.07 4.22 -11.66
CA GLU A 64 -0.82 4.62 -12.33
C GLU A 64 0.42 3.98 -11.69
N ILE A 65 0.49 3.93 -10.36
CA ILE A 65 1.66 3.39 -9.66
C ILE A 65 1.71 1.89 -9.86
N LEU A 66 0.58 1.18 -9.71
CA LEU A 66 0.56 -0.27 -9.95
C LEU A 66 0.95 -0.59 -11.40
N PHE A 67 0.44 0.16 -12.37
CA PHE A 67 0.82 -0.01 -13.76
C PHE A 67 2.32 0.20 -14.00
N ARG A 68 2.94 1.16 -13.30
CA ARG A 68 4.40 1.36 -13.37
C ARG A 68 5.17 0.19 -12.76
N GLU A 69 4.71 -0.34 -11.63
CA GLU A 69 5.32 -1.54 -11.01
C GLU A 69 5.29 -2.72 -12.00
N THR A 70 4.17 -2.94 -12.70
CA THR A 70 4.09 -4.04 -13.71
C THR A 70 5.03 -3.87 -14.91
N ILE A 71 5.49 -2.64 -15.19
CA ILE A 71 6.48 -2.40 -16.25
C ILE A 71 7.88 -2.76 -15.76
N VAL A 72 8.16 -2.54 -14.47
CA VAL A 72 9.45 -2.85 -13.84
C VAL A 72 9.57 -4.33 -13.53
N ASP A 73 8.53 -4.90 -12.91
CA ASP A 73 8.37 -6.32 -12.64
C ASP A 73 7.01 -6.80 -13.18
N PRO A 74 6.99 -7.45 -14.35
CA PRO A 74 5.77 -8.00 -14.94
C PRO A 74 5.09 -9.10 -14.13
N LEU A 75 5.78 -9.69 -13.15
CA LEU A 75 5.24 -10.77 -12.31
C LEU A 75 4.76 -10.29 -10.94
N LEU A 76 5.12 -9.06 -10.54
CA LEU A 76 4.81 -8.40 -9.26
C LEU A 76 5.27 -9.13 -7.99
#